data_AF-A0A6V7L9C4-F1
#
_entry.id   AF-A0A6V7L9C4-F1
#
_cell.length_a   1.000
_cell.length_b   1.000
_cell.length_c   1.000
_cell.angle_alpha   90.00
_cell.angle_beta   90.00
_cell.angle_gamma   90.00
#
_symmetry.space_group_name_H-M   'P 1'
#
loop_
_entity.id
_entity.type
_entity.pdbx_description
1 polymer ?
#
loop_
_entity_poly.entity_id
_entity_poly.type
_entity_poly.pdbx_seq_one_letter_code
_entity_poly.pdbx_strand_id
1 'polypeptide(L)'
;KGCEQNADEALKYMTRGCELKDPRGCVQAGVLSSTLSIPLEGDRAQHIKNAMKFLGLACHEHNEENGCFYLASIYMGALKDYVEPNLKEAYKLNFKSCEMGNPYACANISQMHARGEGAQKNEELAKTFKERALLLYEEVAKAQKTLEFQQGVPT
;
A
#
# COMPACT_ATOMS: atom_id res chain seq x y z
N LYS A 1 14.54 23.30 -15.03
CA LYS A 1 13.13 23.76 -14.95
C LYS A 1 12.35 22.59 -14.37
N GLY A 2 11.94 22.65 -13.10
CA GLY A 2 11.15 21.59 -12.48
C GLY A 2 9.74 21.62 -13.04
N CYS A 3 9.16 20.47 -13.37
CA CYS A 3 7.78 20.39 -13.80
C CYS A 3 6.87 21.06 -12.75
N GLU A 4 5.93 21.89 -13.18
CA GLU A 4 4.78 22.23 -12.35
C GLU A 4 4.08 20.91 -12.00
N GLN A 5 4.17 20.52 -10.73
CA GLN A 5 3.52 19.31 -10.24
C GLN A 5 2.02 19.59 -10.12
N ASN A 6 1.26 19.27 -11.17
CA ASN A 6 -0.19 19.31 -11.14
C ASN A 6 -0.74 17.99 -10.59
N ALA A 7 -1.02 17.97 -9.29
CA ALA A 7 -1.52 16.78 -8.61
C ALA A 7 -2.93 16.36 -9.09
N ASP A 8 -3.79 17.31 -9.41
CA ASP A 8 -5.14 17.03 -9.91
C ASP A 8 -5.09 16.36 -11.29
N GLU A 9 -4.19 16.83 -12.16
CA GLU A 9 -3.98 16.22 -13.47
C GLU A 9 -3.39 14.81 -13.34
N ALA A 10 -2.41 14.62 -12.44
CA ALA A 10 -1.88 13.30 -12.12
C ALA A 10 -2.96 12.35 -11.60
N LEU A 11 -3.83 12.82 -10.70
CA LEU A 11 -4.94 12.04 -10.16
C LEU A 11 -5.91 11.61 -11.26
N LYS A 12 -6.21 12.50 -12.20
CA LYS A 12 -7.05 12.19 -13.36
C LYS A 12 -6.46 11.05 -14.20
N TYR A 13 -5.16 11.11 -14.52
CA TYR A 13 -4.50 10.07 -15.30
C TYR A 13 -4.42 8.73 -14.55
N MET A 14 -4.10 8.75 -13.25
CA MET A 14 -4.05 7.55 -12.41
C MET A 14 -5.43 6.90 -12.27
N THR A 15 -6.48 7.71 -12.08
CA THR A 15 -7.87 7.25 -12.05
C THR A 15 -8.25 6.58 -13.36
N ARG A 16 -7.87 7.19 -14.49
CA ARG A 16 -8.10 6.59 -15.81
C ARG A 16 -7.37 5.27 -15.99
N GLY A 17 -6.13 5.15 -15.48
CA GLY A 17 -5.40 3.88 -15.45
C GLY A 17 -6.15 2.82 -14.66
N CYS A 18 -6.71 3.18 -13.50
CA CYS A 18 -7.52 2.28 -12.69
C CYS A 18 -8.80 1.82 -13.42
N GLU A 19 -9.51 2.73 -14.11
CA GLU A 19 -10.68 2.38 -14.95
C GLU A 19 -10.33 1.37 -16.06
N LEU A 20 -9.10 1.44 -16.56
CA LEU A 20 -8.56 0.50 -17.55
C LEU A 20 -8.02 -0.80 -16.91
N LYS A 21 -8.32 -1.04 -15.63
CA LYS A 21 -7.89 -2.21 -14.84
C LYS A 21 -6.38 -2.33 -14.66
N ASP A 22 -5.63 -1.22 -14.75
CA ASP A 22 -4.22 -1.20 -14.34
C ASP A 22 -4.14 -1.19 -12.80
N PRO A 23 -3.62 -2.27 -12.17
CA PRO A 23 -3.54 -2.36 -10.72
C PRO A 23 -2.70 -1.22 -10.12
N ARG A 24 -1.62 -0.83 -10.80
CA ARG A 24 -0.73 0.25 -10.34
C ARG A 24 -1.40 1.60 -10.43
N GLY A 25 -2.21 1.84 -11.46
CA GLY A 25 -3.03 3.05 -11.59
C GLY A 25 -3.97 3.22 -10.41
N CYS A 26 -4.64 2.15 -9.98
CA CYS A 26 -5.50 2.16 -8.80
C CYS A 26 -4.74 2.47 -7.51
N VAL A 27 -3.57 1.83 -7.31
CA VAL A 27 -2.73 2.12 -6.13
C VAL A 27 -2.31 3.58 -6.11
N GLN A 28 -1.79 4.09 -7.23
CA GLN A 28 -1.29 5.45 -7.30
C GLN A 28 -2.41 6.50 -7.12
N ALA A 29 -3.58 6.28 -7.71
CA ALA A 29 -4.76 7.13 -7.48
C ALA A 29 -5.15 7.14 -5.99
N GLY A 30 -5.11 5.97 -5.35
CA GLY A 30 -5.38 5.82 -3.92
C GLY A 30 -4.36 6.52 -3.02
N VAL A 31 -3.08 6.33 -3.27
CA VAL A 31 -1.98 6.96 -2.50
C VAL A 31 -2.00 8.48 -2.66
N LEU A 32 -2.17 8.97 -3.89
CA LEU A 32 -2.22 10.40 -4.16
C LEU A 32 -3.40 11.06 -3.43
N SER A 33 -4.59 10.44 -3.50
CA SER A 33 -5.81 10.95 -2.84
C SER A 33 -5.74 10.88 -1.31
N SER A 34 -4.93 9.98 -0.74
CA SER A 34 -4.75 9.82 0.71
C SER A 34 -3.61 10.67 1.29
N THR A 35 -2.68 11.17 0.47
CA THR A 35 -1.52 11.94 0.92
C THR A 35 -1.89 13.38 1.29
N LEU A 36 -1.81 13.76 2.57
CA LEU A 36 -2.28 15.07 3.07
C LEU A 36 -1.40 16.25 2.64
N SER A 37 -0.12 16.00 2.38
CA SER A 37 0.84 17.02 1.95
C SER A 37 0.64 17.48 0.49
N ILE A 38 -0.20 16.77 -0.27
CA ILE A 38 -0.47 17.08 -1.67
C ILE A 38 -1.80 17.82 -1.74
N PRO A 39 -1.80 19.11 -2.16
CA PRO A 39 -3.02 19.86 -2.35
C PRO A 39 -3.76 19.27 -3.55
N LEU A 40 -5.05 18.99 -3.37
CA LEU A 40 -5.99 18.57 -4.40
C LEU A 40 -7.21 19.48 -4.30
N GLU A 41 -7.79 19.83 -5.44
CA GLU A 41 -9.02 20.63 -5.47
C GLU A 41 -10.21 19.83 -4.93
N GLY A 42 -11.06 20.46 -4.12
CA GLY A 42 -12.30 19.86 -3.60
C GLY A 42 -12.23 19.35 -2.15
N ASP A 43 -13.23 18.57 -1.77
CA ASP A 43 -13.38 18.08 -0.39
C ASP A 43 -12.38 16.96 -0.06
N ARG A 44 -11.57 17.19 0.97
CA ARG A 44 -10.57 16.24 1.45
C ARG A 44 -11.17 14.94 1.96
N ALA A 45 -12.32 15.00 2.63
CA ALA A 45 -12.98 13.79 3.12
C ALA A 45 -13.45 12.92 1.95
N GLN A 46 -13.93 13.53 0.87
CA GLN A 46 -14.28 12.83 -0.35
C GLN A 46 -13.07 12.20 -1.05
N HIS A 47 -11.94 12.90 -1.10
CA HIS A 47 -10.68 12.34 -1.64
C HIS A 47 -10.24 11.09 -0.87
N ILE A 48 -10.31 11.12 0.45
CA ILE A 48 -9.93 9.97 1.29
C ILE A 48 -10.90 8.79 1.11
N LYS A 49 -12.21 9.05 0.99
CA LYS A 49 -13.19 8.01 0.66
C LYS A 49 -12.90 7.36 -0.70
N ASN A 50 -12.59 8.17 -1.72
CA ASN A 50 -12.21 7.68 -3.03
C ASN A 50 -10.88 6.91 -2.97
N ALA A 51 -9.92 7.37 -2.17
CA ALA A 51 -8.65 6.70 -1.95
C ALA A 51 -8.86 5.25 -1.48
N MET A 52 -9.68 5.07 -0.44
CA MET A 52 -10.00 3.74 0.10
C MET A 52 -10.69 2.86 -0.95
N LYS A 53 -11.56 3.43 -1.79
CA LYS A 53 -12.20 2.71 -2.88
C LYS A 53 -11.19 2.22 -3.92
N PHE A 54 -10.27 3.08 -4.38
CA PHE A 54 -9.25 2.69 -5.36
C PHE A 54 -8.26 1.67 -4.80
N LEU A 55 -7.83 1.84 -3.54
CA LEU A 55 -6.97 0.87 -2.85
C LEU A 55 -7.69 -0.48 -2.64
N GLY A 56 -8.99 -0.45 -2.32
CA GLY A 56 -9.83 -1.64 -2.23
C GLY A 56 -9.93 -2.38 -3.56
N LEU A 57 -10.14 -1.66 -4.67
CA LEU A 57 -10.14 -2.25 -6.01
C LEU A 57 -8.77 -2.88 -6.33
N ALA A 58 -7.67 -2.17 -6.08
CA ALA A 58 -6.32 -2.71 -6.26
C ALA A 58 -6.11 -4.00 -5.45
N CYS A 59 -6.49 -4.00 -4.17
CA CYS A 59 -6.33 -5.12 -3.27
C CYS A 59 -7.20 -6.33 -3.62
N HIS A 60 -8.50 -6.11 -3.88
CA HIS A 60 -9.49 -7.19 -3.99
C HIS A 60 -9.70 -7.67 -5.43
N GLU A 61 -9.82 -6.75 -6.39
CA GLU A 61 -10.15 -7.07 -7.79
C GLU A 61 -8.90 -7.33 -8.62
N HIS A 62 -7.80 -6.65 -8.32
CA HIS A 62 -6.57 -6.73 -9.10
C HIS A 62 -5.46 -7.51 -8.42
N ASN A 63 -5.69 -7.96 -7.18
CA ASN A 63 -4.74 -8.69 -6.37
C ASN A 63 -3.35 -8.03 -6.42
N GLU A 64 -3.32 -6.73 -6.11
CA GLU A 64 -2.11 -5.92 -5.99
C GLU A 64 -1.80 -5.72 -4.50
N GLU A 65 -0.58 -6.08 -4.10
CA GLU A 65 -0.17 -6.20 -2.71
C GLU A 65 -0.04 -4.84 -2.01
N ASN A 66 0.39 -3.81 -2.73
CA ASN A 66 0.53 -2.45 -2.23
C ASN A 66 -0.84 -1.81 -1.98
N GLY A 67 -1.85 -2.12 -2.80
CA GLY A 67 -3.24 -1.72 -2.57
C GLY A 67 -3.74 -2.18 -1.20
N CYS A 68 -3.51 -3.45 -0.87
CA CYS A 68 -3.84 -3.99 0.44
C CYS A 68 -3.03 -3.34 1.57
N PHE A 69 -1.72 -3.13 1.37
CA PHE A 69 -0.81 -2.53 2.36
C PHE A 69 -1.19 -1.08 2.71
N TYR A 70 -1.46 -0.25 1.71
CA TYR A 70 -1.87 1.14 1.93
C TYR A 70 -3.25 1.23 2.56
N LEU A 71 -4.20 0.38 2.14
CA LEU A 71 -5.52 0.33 2.78
C LEU A 71 -5.41 -0.10 4.25
N ALA A 72 -4.53 -1.06 4.55
CA ALA A 72 -4.25 -1.46 5.92
C ALA A 72 -3.70 -0.30 6.75
N SER A 73 -2.78 0.49 6.18
CA SER A 73 -2.19 1.67 6.86
C SER A 73 -3.25 2.72 7.23
N ILE A 74 -4.26 2.93 6.36
CA ILE A 74 -5.40 3.79 6.67
C ILE A 74 -6.15 3.26 7.90
N TYR A 75 -6.47 1.96 7.92
CA TYR A 75 -7.13 1.32 9.06
C TYR A 75 -6.26 1.20 10.32
N MET A 76 -4.93 1.27 10.21
CA MET A 76 -4.03 1.40 11.35
C MET A 76 -4.06 2.81 11.97
N GLY A 77 -4.66 3.78 11.30
CA GLY A 77 -4.85 5.14 11.80
C GLY A 77 -4.00 6.20 11.11
N ALA A 78 -3.43 5.92 9.93
CA ALA A 78 -2.69 6.94 9.16
C ALA A 78 -3.54 8.19 8.84
N LEU A 79 -4.86 8.04 8.76
CA LEU A 79 -5.82 9.11 8.49
C LEU A 79 -6.96 9.13 9.53
N LYS A 80 -6.60 8.98 10.82
CA LYS A 80 -7.56 8.87 11.94
C LYS A 80 -8.58 10.02 12.02
N ASP A 81 -8.24 11.20 11.52
CA ASP A 81 -9.14 12.37 11.53
C ASP A 81 -10.28 12.26 10.49
N TYR A 82 -10.17 11.31 9.55
CA TYR A 82 -11.12 11.09 8.46
C TYR A 82 -11.71 9.67 8.45
N VAL A 83 -10.97 8.69 8.97
CA VAL A 83 -11.35 7.27 8.98
C VAL A 83 -11.05 6.69 10.35
N GLU A 84 -12.09 6.13 10.97
CA GLU A 84 -11.95 5.44 12.26
C GLU A 84 -10.98 4.24 12.14
N PRO A 85 -9.94 4.16 12.99
CA PRO A 85 -9.02 3.03 12.97
C PRO A 85 -9.73 1.70 13.25
N ASN A 86 -9.35 0.67 12.51
CA ASN A 86 -9.83 -0.70 12.71
C ASN A 86 -8.66 -1.68 12.57
N LEU A 87 -8.00 -1.96 13.69
CA LEU A 87 -6.83 -2.83 13.72
C LEU A 87 -7.12 -4.27 13.29
N LYS A 88 -8.36 -4.76 13.47
CA LYS A 88 -8.74 -6.11 12.99
C LYS A 88 -8.78 -6.15 11.47
N GLU A 89 -9.31 -5.10 10.85
CA GLU A 89 -9.36 -5.03 9.38
C GLU A 89 -7.97 -4.77 8.80
N ALA A 90 -7.18 -3.91 9.44
CA ALA A 90 -5.77 -3.71 9.10
C ALA A 90 -4.96 -5.02 9.16
N TYR A 91 -5.23 -5.89 10.14
CA TYR A 91 -4.58 -7.20 10.24
C TYR A 91 -4.89 -8.05 9.01
N LYS A 92 -6.17 -8.18 8.63
CA LYS A 92 -6.57 -8.99 7.46
C LYS A 92 -5.94 -8.49 6.17
N LEU A 93 -5.90 -7.17 5.97
CA LEU A 93 -5.32 -6.56 4.78
C LEU A 93 -3.79 -6.71 4.73
N ASN A 94 -3.10 -6.51 5.85
CA ASN A 94 -1.67 -6.79 5.94
C ASN A 94 -1.40 -8.29 5.73
N PHE A 95 -2.22 -9.18 6.28
CA PHE A 95 -2.11 -10.63 6.08
C PHE A 95 -2.19 -10.99 4.59
N LYS A 96 -3.23 -10.53 3.90
CA LYS A 96 -3.37 -10.73 2.46
C LYS A 96 -2.16 -10.18 1.68
N SER A 97 -1.73 -8.95 1.98
CA SER A 97 -0.57 -8.33 1.33
C SER A 97 0.74 -9.12 1.58
N CYS A 98 0.93 -9.67 2.78
CA CYS A 98 2.07 -10.52 3.12
C CYS A 98 2.03 -11.89 2.42
N GLU A 99 0.84 -12.48 2.24
CA GLU A 99 0.66 -13.70 1.43
C GLU A 99 1.06 -13.46 -0.03
N MET A 100 0.81 -12.24 -0.53
CA MET A 100 1.18 -11.80 -1.88
C MET A 100 2.65 -11.37 -2.01
N GLY A 101 3.44 -11.47 -0.93
CA GLY A 101 4.88 -11.23 -0.97
C GLY A 101 5.32 -9.80 -0.61
N ASN A 102 4.44 -8.97 -0.05
CA ASN A 102 4.84 -7.65 0.43
C ASN A 102 5.62 -7.77 1.77
N PRO A 103 6.93 -7.44 1.80
CA PRO A 103 7.74 -7.59 3.01
C PRO A 103 7.31 -6.62 4.13
N TYR A 104 6.86 -5.42 3.78
CA TYR A 104 6.42 -4.41 4.75
C TYR A 104 5.14 -4.85 5.46
N ALA A 105 4.21 -5.49 4.73
CA ALA A 105 3.00 -6.04 5.31
C ALA A 105 3.30 -7.18 6.30
N CYS A 106 4.25 -8.07 5.97
CA CYS A 106 4.70 -9.11 6.89
C CYS A 106 5.34 -8.52 8.15
N ALA A 107 6.11 -7.43 8.02
CA ALA A 107 6.68 -6.72 9.17
C ALA A 107 5.59 -6.08 10.06
N ASN A 108 4.50 -5.56 9.47
CA ASN A 108 3.35 -5.05 10.22
C ASN A 108 2.67 -6.15 11.02
N ILE A 109 2.40 -7.32 10.41
CA ILE A 109 1.81 -8.46 11.13
C ILE A 109 2.68 -8.91 12.29
N SER A 110 3.99 -8.97 12.08
CA SER A 110 4.96 -9.30 13.14
C SER A 110 4.79 -8.36 14.33
N GLN A 111 4.73 -7.05 14.08
CA GLN A 111 4.52 -6.06 15.14
C GLN A 111 3.14 -6.18 15.80
N MET A 112 2.10 -6.43 15.01
CA MET A 112 0.74 -6.62 15.51
C MET A 112 0.65 -7.81 16.47
N HIS A 113 1.30 -8.94 16.15
CA HIS A 113 1.39 -10.09 17.06
C HIS A 113 2.32 -9.84 18.26
N ALA A 114 3.40 -9.08 18.11
CA ALA A 114 4.28 -8.75 19.23
C ALA A 114 3.55 -7.87 20.28
N ARG A 115 2.67 -6.98 19.82
CA ARG A 115 1.93 -6.02 20.66
C ARG A 115 0.54 -6.49 21.07
N GLY A 116 -0.04 -7.46 20.36
CA GLY A 116 -1.45 -7.84 20.54
C GLY A 116 -2.43 -6.81 19.96
N GLU A 117 -2.04 -6.11 18.89
CA GLU A 117 -2.83 -5.06 18.24
C GLU A 117 -3.56 -5.64 17.03
N GLY A 118 -4.90 -5.65 17.05
CA GLY A 118 -5.70 -6.22 15.94
C GLY A 118 -5.64 -7.75 15.81
N ALA A 119 -4.73 -8.41 16.53
CA ALA A 119 -4.57 -9.85 16.67
C ALA A 119 -4.17 -10.21 18.10
N GLN A 120 -4.26 -11.49 18.46
CA GLN A 120 -3.78 -11.96 19.77
C GLN A 120 -2.26 -11.84 19.85
N LYS A 121 -1.77 -11.41 21.02
CA LYS A 121 -0.33 -11.37 21.29
C LYS A 121 0.26 -12.78 21.17
N ASN A 122 1.25 -12.95 20.30
CA ASN A 122 1.95 -14.22 20.09
C ASN A 122 3.37 -13.95 19.58
N GLU A 123 4.37 -14.16 20.44
CA GLU A 123 5.77 -13.85 20.13
C GLU A 123 6.38 -14.83 19.12
N GLU A 124 5.91 -16.07 19.08
CA GLU A 124 6.35 -17.08 18.10
C GLU A 124 5.89 -16.70 16.69
N LEU A 125 4.59 -16.41 16.53
CA LEU A 125 4.07 -15.90 15.26
C LEU A 125 4.74 -14.59 14.85
N ALA A 126 4.96 -13.69 15.79
CA ALA A 126 5.67 -12.44 15.52
C ALA A 126 7.06 -12.71 14.93
N LYS A 127 7.81 -13.67 15.49
CA LYS A 127 9.13 -14.09 14.98
C LYS A 127 9.02 -14.72 13.58
N THR A 128 8.06 -15.61 13.35
CA THR A 128 7.84 -16.24 12.03
C THR A 128 7.57 -15.20 10.95
N PHE A 129 6.69 -14.23 11.20
CA PHE A 129 6.40 -13.18 10.22
C PHE A 129 7.58 -12.22 10.02
N LYS A 130 8.39 -11.99 11.05
CA LYS A 130 9.63 -11.20 10.94
C LYS A 130 10.64 -11.90 10.02
N GLU A 131 10.85 -13.19 10.20
CA GLU A 131 11.73 -14.00 9.35
C GLU A 131 11.24 -14.01 7.90
N ARG A 132 9.94 -14.21 7.69
CA ARG A 132 9.33 -14.10 6.36
C ARG A 132 9.55 -12.73 5.72
N ALA A 133 9.38 -11.64 6.47
CA ALA A 133 9.62 -10.29 5.96
C ALA A 133 11.07 -10.11 5.48
N LEU A 134 12.05 -10.60 6.25
CA LEU A 134 13.47 -10.53 5.88
C LEU A 134 13.77 -11.32 4.59
N LEU A 135 13.23 -12.53 4.46
CA LEU A 135 13.37 -13.34 3.24
C LEU A 135 12.81 -12.61 2.02
N LEU A 136 11.59 -12.06 2.13
CA LEU A 136 10.96 -11.30 1.06
C LEU A 136 11.75 -10.02 0.69
N TYR A 137 12.32 -9.32 1.68
CA TYR A 137 13.18 -8.17 1.41
C TYR A 137 14.41 -8.55 0.57
N GLU A 138 15.06 -9.67 0.90
CA GLU A 138 16.21 -10.15 0.13
C GLU A 138 15.83 -10.55 -1.29
N GLU A 139 14.68 -11.20 -1.48
CA GLU A 139 14.15 -11.57 -2.80
C GLU A 139 13.87 -10.32 -3.65
N VAL A 140 13.18 -9.33 -3.10
CA VAL A 140 12.89 -8.05 -3.78
C VAL A 140 14.19 -7.33 -4.14
N ALA A 141 15.17 -7.28 -3.22
CA ALA A 141 16.46 -6.62 -3.46
C ALA A 141 17.26 -7.31 -4.58
N LYS A 142 17.23 -8.65 -4.66
CA LYS A 142 17.88 -9.40 -5.76
C LYS A 142 17.18 -9.18 -7.10
N ALA A 143 15.85 -9.15 -7.10
CA ALA A 143 15.06 -8.90 -8.31
C ALA A 143 15.32 -7.49 -8.86
N GLN A 144 15.38 -6.47 -8.00
CA GLN A 144 15.70 -5.09 -8.40
C GLN A 144 17.09 -4.96 -9.03
N LYS A 145 18.12 -5.57 -8.43
CA LYS A 145 19.48 -5.59 -8.99
C LYS A 145 19.53 -6.25 -10.38
N THR A 146 18.72 -7.29 -10.59
CA THR A 146 18.61 -7.96 -11.89
C THR A 146 17.97 -7.06 -12.96
N LEU A 147 16.94 -6.29 -12.58
CA LEU A 147 16.27 -5.35 -13.48
C LEU A 147 17.16 -4.16 -13.88
N GLU A 148 17.94 -3.61 -12.94
CA GLU A 148 18.90 -2.54 -13.23
C GLU A 148 19.97 -2.98 -14.25
N PHE A 149 20.43 -4.22 -14.19
CA PHE A 149 21.44 -4.74 -15.12
C PHE A 149 20.92 -4.85 -16.57
N GLN A 150 19.62 -5.05 -16.77
CA GLN A 150 19.02 -5.19 -18.11
C GLN A 150 18.69 -3.86 -18.80
N GLN A 151 18.77 -2.72 -18.09
CA GLN A 151 18.51 -1.40 -18.69
C GLN A 151 19.75 -0.78 -19.39
N GLY A 152 20.86 -1.53 -19.45
CA GLY A 152 22.12 -1.10 -20.09
C GLY A 152 22.34 -1.66 -21.50
N VAL A 153 21.38 -1.56 -22.42
CA VAL A 153 21.66 -1.76 -23.86
C VAL A 153 21.88 -0.38 -24.49
N PRO A 154 23.14 0.08 -24.68
CA PRO A 154 23.39 1.21 -25.55
C PRO A 154 23.19 0.74 -26.99
N THR A 155 22.12 1.19 -27.63
CA THR A 155 22.02 1.23 -29.09
C THR A 155 22.77 2.44 -29.63
#